data_AF-A0A839YFR3-F1
#
_entry.id   AF-A0A839YFR3-F1
#
_cell.length_a   1.000
_cell.length_b   1.000
_cell.length_c   1.000
_cell.angle_alpha   90.00
_cell.angle_beta   90.00
_cell.angle_gamma   90.00
#
_symmetry.space_group_name_H-M   'P 1'
#
loop_
_entity.id
_entity.type
_entity.pdbx_description
1 polymer ?
#
loop_
_entity_poly.entity_id
_entity_poly.type
_entity_poly.pdbx_seq_one_letter_code
_entity_poly.pdbx_strand_id
1 'polypeptide(L)'
;MSRTPLPEWAPHQAVWIGFPSHPELWQDDLDQARDEVAAFARAVHAEGRGEQVLLVAADAEAAAAARALAPFAEVLVQPFGDIWLRDTAPIVDGDGRARDFQFNGWGGKYDLPGDDDIGARLARARGMVVLPCEWVLEGGAIDGDGTGLVVTTEQCLLNPNRNPALTKEAVERRLAADLGYTRVLWLGDGLLNDHTDGHVDNLARFVGPNRLALPVGAENDPNWRVYQDAAARARAAGVEVVEIPSPGRVLRDEDVVPASYMNFYVGNAAVVVPVYGTPQDEAGVAAVRALFPDREVIGLRADAILTGGGSFHCISQQIPA
;
A
#
# COMPACT_ATOMS: atom_id res chain seq x y z
N MET A 1 -9.16 9.30 -22.74
CA MET A 1 -8.71 9.65 -21.38
C MET A 1 -9.04 8.47 -20.50
N SER A 2 -8.12 8.07 -19.64
CA SER A 2 -8.30 6.94 -18.73
C SER A 2 -9.39 7.26 -17.71
N ARG A 3 -10.19 6.26 -17.33
CA ARG A 3 -11.11 6.41 -16.19
C ARG A 3 -10.35 6.22 -14.90
N THR A 4 -10.71 7.03 -13.91
CA THR A 4 -10.12 6.96 -12.57
C THR A 4 -10.21 5.54 -12.01
N PRO A 5 -9.12 4.98 -11.44
CA PRO A 5 -9.19 3.76 -10.65
C PRO A 5 -10.35 3.84 -9.64
N LEU A 6 -11.00 2.70 -9.40
CA LEU A 6 -11.98 2.64 -8.33
C LEU A 6 -11.26 2.82 -6.97
N PRO A 7 -11.89 3.52 -6.01
CA PRO A 7 -11.29 3.69 -4.69
C PRO A 7 -11.19 2.33 -3.99
N GLU A 8 -10.26 2.17 -3.06
CA GLU A 8 -9.99 0.86 -2.42
C GLU A 8 -11.17 0.29 -1.64
N TRP A 9 -12.14 1.11 -1.21
CA TRP A 9 -13.36 0.60 -0.57
C TRP A 9 -14.42 0.09 -1.56
N ALA A 10 -14.18 0.19 -2.87
CA ALA A 10 -15.05 -0.38 -3.88
C ALA A 10 -15.00 -1.92 -3.84
N PRO A 11 -16.01 -2.63 -4.37
CA PRO A 11 -15.97 -4.09 -4.42
C PRO A 11 -14.77 -4.61 -5.21
N HIS A 12 -14.10 -5.61 -4.66
CA HIS A 12 -12.97 -6.31 -5.27
C HIS A 12 -13.40 -7.66 -5.83
N GLN A 13 -12.89 -8.02 -7.00
CA GLN A 13 -12.92 -9.39 -7.50
C GLN A 13 -11.87 -10.24 -6.77
N ALA A 14 -10.67 -9.68 -6.59
CA ALA A 14 -9.53 -10.37 -6.01
C ALA A 14 -8.50 -9.38 -5.44
N VAL A 15 -7.53 -9.91 -4.72
CA VAL A 15 -6.33 -9.19 -4.28
C VAL A 15 -5.09 -10.02 -4.62
N TRP A 16 -4.05 -9.38 -5.13
CA TRP A 16 -2.70 -9.95 -5.14
C TRP A 16 -2.02 -9.60 -3.82
N ILE A 17 -1.37 -10.58 -3.18
CA ILE A 17 -0.59 -10.41 -1.98
C ILE A 17 0.78 -11.05 -2.20
N GLY A 18 1.86 -10.29 -2.04
CA GLY A 18 3.23 -10.79 -2.15
C GLY A 18 3.54 -11.71 -0.97
N PHE A 19 4.06 -12.91 -1.26
CA PHE A 19 4.40 -13.89 -0.24
C PHE A 19 5.92 -13.94 -0.01
N PRO A 20 6.41 -13.81 1.24
CA PRO A 20 7.85 -13.77 1.53
C PRO A 20 8.58 -15.01 1.02
N SER A 21 9.55 -14.78 0.14
CA SER A 21 10.17 -15.84 -0.66
C SER A 21 11.68 -15.97 -0.48
N HIS A 22 12.40 -14.90 -0.14
CA HIS A 22 13.88 -14.86 -0.19
C HIS A 22 14.52 -14.83 1.21
N PRO A 23 15.12 -15.93 1.67
CA PRO A 23 15.76 -15.99 2.99
C PRO A 23 16.89 -14.98 3.19
N GLU A 24 17.58 -14.57 2.14
CA GLU A 24 18.65 -13.58 2.20
C GLU A 24 18.14 -12.16 2.48
N LEU A 25 16.91 -11.83 2.04
CA LEU A 25 16.28 -10.55 2.30
C LEU A 25 15.67 -10.53 3.71
N TRP A 26 14.94 -11.58 4.04
CA TRP A 26 14.13 -11.65 5.26
C TRP A 26 14.89 -12.25 6.45
N GLN A 27 16.01 -12.92 6.23
CA GLN A 27 16.88 -13.51 7.25
C GLN A 27 16.06 -14.28 8.31
N ASP A 28 16.25 -13.95 9.59
CA ASP A 28 15.57 -14.60 10.72
C ASP A 28 14.06 -14.25 10.78
N ASP A 29 13.60 -13.22 10.06
CA ASP A 29 12.19 -12.80 10.03
C ASP A 29 11.35 -13.55 9.00
N LEU A 30 11.94 -14.38 8.13
CA LEU A 30 11.22 -15.00 6.98
C LEU A 30 9.98 -15.78 7.41
N ASP A 31 10.11 -16.69 8.37
CA ASP A 31 8.99 -17.55 8.80
C ASP A 31 7.90 -16.73 9.50
N GLN A 32 8.28 -15.75 10.31
CA GLN A 32 7.32 -14.85 10.95
C GLN A 32 6.60 -13.97 9.92
N ALA A 33 7.30 -13.45 8.92
CA ALA A 33 6.70 -12.67 7.83
C ALA A 33 5.69 -13.54 7.05
N ARG A 34 6.01 -14.81 6.78
CA ARG A 34 5.09 -15.76 6.13
C ARG A 34 3.82 -15.98 6.96
N ASP A 35 3.95 -16.11 8.28
CA ASP A 35 2.81 -16.24 9.19
C ASP A 35 1.94 -14.97 9.23
N GLU A 36 2.56 -13.78 9.29
CA GLU A 36 1.86 -12.49 9.27
C GLU A 36 1.10 -12.29 7.95
N VAL A 37 1.73 -12.61 6.80
CA VAL A 37 1.08 -12.57 5.48
C VAL A 37 -0.07 -13.58 5.39
N ALA A 38 0.09 -14.79 5.92
CA ALA A 38 -0.97 -15.79 5.94
C ALA A 38 -2.15 -15.37 6.84
N ALA A 39 -1.89 -14.70 7.96
CA ALA A 39 -2.92 -14.12 8.83
C ALA A 39 -3.68 -12.99 8.11
N PHE A 40 -2.98 -12.10 7.42
CA PHE A 40 -3.57 -11.07 6.58
C PHE A 40 -4.45 -11.67 5.48
N ALA A 41 -3.92 -12.62 4.71
CA ALA A 41 -4.66 -13.34 3.68
C ALA A 41 -5.94 -13.98 4.22
N ARG A 42 -5.89 -14.58 5.41
CA ARG A 42 -7.04 -15.19 6.08
C ARG A 42 -8.12 -14.16 6.42
N ALA A 43 -7.71 -13.01 6.95
CA ALA A 43 -8.61 -11.92 7.29
C ALA A 43 -9.31 -11.35 6.04
N VAL A 44 -8.59 -11.17 4.94
CA VAL A 44 -9.18 -10.70 3.67
C VAL A 44 -10.12 -11.74 3.07
N HIS A 45 -9.73 -13.02 3.02
CA HIS A 45 -10.58 -14.09 2.53
C HIS A 45 -11.88 -14.22 3.34
N ALA A 46 -11.83 -13.98 4.65
CA ALA A 46 -12.97 -13.95 5.57
C ALA A 46 -13.89 -15.18 5.45
N GLU A 47 -13.30 -16.37 5.40
CA GLU A 47 -14.02 -17.65 5.20
C GLU A 47 -14.85 -17.70 3.91
N GLY A 48 -14.39 -17.02 2.85
CA GLY A 48 -15.06 -16.95 1.55
C GLY A 48 -16.09 -15.83 1.44
N ARG A 49 -16.24 -14.99 2.48
CA ARG A 49 -17.09 -13.79 2.44
C ARG A 49 -16.40 -12.59 1.78
N GLY A 50 -15.07 -12.57 1.76
CA GLY A 50 -14.27 -11.52 1.12
C GLY A 50 -13.97 -11.80 -0.35
N GLU A 51 -12.99 -11.06 -0.89
CA GLU A 51 -12.48 -11.27 -2.24
C GLU A 51 -11.59 -12.52 -2.38
N GLN A 52 -11.35 -12.92 -3.63
CA GLN A 52 -10.39 -13.99 -3.91
C GLN A 52 -8.98 -13.54 -3.54
N VAL A 53 -8.30 -14.31 -2.69
CA VAL A 53 -6.90 -14.04 -2.33
C VAL A 53 -5.95 -14.80 -3.25
N LEU A 54 -5.06 -14.06 -3.91
CA LEU A 54 -3.92 -14.60 -4.65
C LEU A 54 -2.61 -14.34 -3.93
N LEU A 55 -1.98 -15.38 -3.42
CA LEU A 55 -0.61 -15.30 -2.92
C LEU A 55 0.37 -15.47 -4.08
N VAL A 56 1.24 -14.49 -4.27
CA VAL A 56 2.29 -14.51 -5.30
C VAL A 56 3.61 -14.90 -4.63
N ALA A 57 4.13 -16.06 -4.99
CA ALA A 57 5.37 -16.61 -4.46
C ALA A 57 6.45 -16.65 -5.55
N ALA A 58 7.72 -16.39 -5.19
CA ALA A 58 8.79 -16.20 -6.16
C ALA A 58 9.21 -17.52 -6.82
N ASP A 59 9.09 -18.62 -6.08
CA ASP A 59 9.51 -19.94 -6.53
C ASP A 59 8.63 -21.07 -5.95
N ALA A 60 9.05 -22.30 -6.22
CA ALA A 60 8.33 -23.50 -5.79
C ALA A 60 8.40 -23.76 -4.28
N GLU A 61 9.46 -23.35 -3.58
CA GLU A 61 9.60 -23.51 -2.13
C GLU A 61 8.64 -22.56 -1.42
N ALA A 62 8.70 -21.27 -1.78
CA ALA A 62 7.83 -20.26 -1.20
C ALA A 62 6.36 -20.57 -1.51
N ALA A 63 6.07 -21.10 -2.71
CA ALA A 63 4.72 -21.56 -3.04
C ALA A 63 4.26 -22.78 -2.24
N ALA A 64 5.16 -23.69 -1.86
CA ALA A 64 4.83 -24.81 -0.99
C ALA A 64 4.49 -24.32 0.43
N ALA A 65 5.29 -23.38 0.96
CA ALA A 65 5.02 -22.74 2.25
C ALA A 65 3.69 -21.97 2.24
N ALA A 66 3.43 -21.16 1.20
CA ALA A 66 2.17 -20.44 1.03
C ALA A 66 0.95 -21.38 1.03
N ARG A 67 1.00 -22.50 0.29
CA ARG A 67 -0.07 -23.50 0.25
C ARG A 67 -0.30 -24.18 1.60
N ALA A 68 0.76 -24.38 2.39
CA ALA A 68 0.65 -24.98 3.72
C ALA A 68 -0.02 -24.03 4.72
N LEU A 69 0.36 -22.75 4.73
CA LEU A 69 -0.14 -21.75 5.67
C LEU A 69 -1.52 -21.20 5.29
N ALA A 70 -1.78 -21.07 3.99
CA ALA A 70 -2.98 -20.48 3.42
C ALA A 70 -3.64 -21.39 2.36
N PRO A 71 -4.12 -22.59 2.75
CA PRO A 71 -4.76 -23.53 1.81
C PRO A 71 -6.09 -23.03 1.22
N PHE A 72 -6.60 -21.89 1.71
CA PHE A 72 -7.80 -21.21 1.21
C PHE A 72 -7.49 -20.21 0.09
N ALA A 73 -6.22 -19.86 -0.13
CA ALA A 73 -5.79 -18.92 -1.16
C ALA A 73 -5.34 -19.66 -2.43
N GLU A 74 -5.48 -19.00 -3.58
CA GLU A 74 -4.84 -19.46 -4.80
C GLU A 74 -3.38 -18.97 -4.81
N VAL A 75 -2.44 -19.86 -5.15
CA VAL A 75 -1.00 -19.56 -5.14
C VAL A 75 -0.46 -19.49 -6.55
N LEU A 76 0.04 -18.31 -6.92
CA LEU A 76 0.72 -18.06 -8.18
C LEU A 76 2.24 -18.13 -7.98
N VAL A 77 2.93 -18.84 -8.87
CA VAL A 77 4.40 -18.84 -8.91
C VAL A 77 4.84 -17.85 -9.98
N GLN A 78 5.49 -16.77 -9.56
CA GLN A 78 6.03 -15.73 -10.42
C GLN A 78 7.37 -15.27 -9.85
N PRO A 79 8.51 -15.49 -10.52
CA PRO A 79 9.79 -14.96 -10.05
C PRO A 79 9.72 -13.45 -9.89
N PHE A 80 10.15 -12.90 -8.76
CA PHE A 80 10.17 -11.47 -8.45
C PHE A 80 11.09 -11.21 -7.26
N GLY A 81 11.44 -9.95 -7.05
CA GLY A 81 12.47 -9.51 -6.12
C GLY A 81 12.01 -9.46 -4.68
N ASP A 82 10.94 -8.73 -4.38
CA ASP A 82 10.40 -8.65 -3.02
C ASP A 82 8.87 -8.43 -3.02
N ILE A 83 8.24 -8.55 -1.86
CA ILE A 83 6.79 -8.77 -1.72
C ILE A 83 5.90 -7.54 -1.96
N TRP A 84 6.47 -6.39 -2.34
CA TRP A 84 5.82 -5.08 -2.35
C TRP A 84 4.94 -4.86 -3.57
N LEU A 85 3.93 -5.73 -3.75
CA LEU A 85 3.07 -5.72 -4.92
C LEU A 85 2.21 -4.47 -5.04
N ARG A 86 2.02 -3.68 -3.98
CA ARG A 86 1.44 -2.34 -4.10
C ARG A 86 2.22 -1.46 -5.06
N ASP A 87 3.54 -1.63 -5.09
CA ASP A 87 4.46 -0.76 -5.80
C ASP A 87 4.90 -1.35 -7.15
N THR A 88 4.88 -2.68 -7.28
CA THR A 88 5.36 -3.40 -8.48
C THR A 88 4.24 -4.02 -9.32
N ALA A 89 3.05 -4.24 -8.76
CA ALA A 89 1.89 -4.72 -9.51
C ALA A 89 1.15 -3.55 -10.19
N PRO A 90 0.33 -3.82 -11.22
CA PRO A 90 -0.26 -2.76 -12.00
C PRO A 90 -1.41 -2.09 -11.24
N ILE A 91 -1.62 -0.81 -11.52
CA ILE A 91 -2.81 -0.09 -11.06
C ILE A 91 -3.95 -0.38 -12.05
N VAL A 92 -5.04 -0.96 -11.58
CA VAL A 92 -6.21 -1.24 -12.43
C VAL A 92 -7.04 0.04 -12.58
N ASP A 93 -7.18 0.53 -13.81
CA ASP A 93 -7.97 1.74 -14.11
C ASP A 93 -9.49 1.47 -14.05
N GLY A 94 -10.30 2.53 -14.12
CA GLY A 94 -11.76 2.42 -14.04
C GLY A 94 -12.43 1.72 -15.23
N ASP A 95 -11.67 1.30 -16.24
CA ASP A 95 -12.14 0.45 -17.34
C ASP A 95 -11.65 -1.02 -17.18
N GLY A 96 -11.02 -1.37 -16.06
CA GLY A 96 -10.48 -2.70 -15.79
C GLY A 96 -9.17 -3.00 -16.54
N ARG A 97 -8.46 -1.98 -17.04
CA ARG A 97 -7.18 -2.15 -17.73
C ARG A 97 -6.02 -1.99 -16.74
N ALA A 98 -4.98 -2.79 -16.91
CA ALA A 98 -3.80 -2.74 -16.05
C ALA A 98 -2.84 -1.64 -16.53
N ARG A 99 -2.63 -0.61 -15.71
CA ARG A 99 -1.61 0.42 -15.92
C ARG A 99 -0.30 -0.05 -15.31
N ASP A 100 0.65 -0.31 -16.19
CA ASP A 100 1.95 -0.89 -15.87
C ASP A 100 3.00 0.21 -15.85
N PHE A 101 3.29 0.73 -14.67
CA PHE A 101 4.27 1.80 -14.47
C PHE A 101 5.67 1.22 -14.35
N GLN A 102 6.69 2.04 -14.65
CA GLN A 102 8.07 1.63 -14.40
C GLN A 102 8.31 1.58 -12.89
N PHE A 103 8.97 0.51 -12.44
CA PHE A 103 9.49 0.41 -11.09
C PHE A 103 11.02 0.51 -11.13
N ASN A 104 11.62 1.17 -10.15
CA ASN A 104 13.08 1.36 -10.09
C ASN A 104 13.69 1.08 -8.72
N GLY A 105 13.01 0.33 -7.85
CA GLY A 105 13.52 0.04 -6.51
C GLY A 105 13.54 1.27 -5.60
N TRP A 106 12.46 2.07 -5.61
CA TRP A 106 12.31 3.32 -4.86
C TRP A 106 13.51 4.28 -4.98
N GLY A 107 13.92 4.53 -6.23
CA GLY A 107 15.05 5.39 -6.55
C GLY A 107 16.40 4.69 -6.63
N GLY A 108 16.42 3.43 -7.05
CA GLY A 108 17.64 2.64 -7.23
C GLY A 108 18.22 2.07 -5.93
N LYS A 109 17.43 2.01 -4.86
CA LYS A 109 17.84 1.45 -3.56
C LYS A 109 17.83 -0.08 -3.59
N TYR A 110 16.85 -0.65 -4.28
CA TYR A 110 16.63 -2.10 -4.35
C TYR A 110 16.35 -2.53 -5.80
N ASP A 111 17.41 -2.81 -6.55
CA ASP A 111 17.30 -3.37 -7.91
C ASP A 111 17.27 -4.89 -7.82
N LEU A 112 16.06 -5.44 -7.72
CA LEU A 112 15.83 -6.87 -7.53
C LEU A 112 15.23 -7.51 -8.79
N PRO A 113 15.78 -8.63 -9.28
CA PRO A 113 15.32 -9.25 -10.52
C PRO A 113 13.83 -9.61 -10.52
N GLY A 114 13.12 -9.16 -11.55
CA GLY A 114 11.71 -9.50 -11.81
C GLY A 114 10.70 -8.52 -11.22
N ASP A 115 11.11 -7.56 -10.38
CA ASP A 115 10.22 -6.50 -9.89
C ASP A 115 9.84 -5.50 -10.99
N ASP A 116 10.68 -5.38 -12.03
CA ASP A 116 10.48 -4.47 -13.16
C ASP A 116 9.43 -4.95 -14.17
N ASP A 117 9.08 -6.25 -14.16
CA ASP A 117 8.13 -6.84 -15.12
C ASP A 117 6.98 -7.65 -14.49
N ILE A 118 6.98 -7.81 -13.16
CA ILE A 118 5.97 -8.61 -12.43
C ILE A 118 4.56 -8.07 -12.66
N GLY A 119 4.37 -6.75 -12.70
CA GLY A 119 3.06 -6.14 -12.89
C GLY A 119 2.41 -6.56 -14.21
N ALA A 120 3.15 -6.45 -15.31
CA ALA A 120 2.71 -6.91 -16.62
C ALA A 120 2.44 -8.43 -16.67
N ARG A 121 3.27 -9.25 -16.00
CA ARG A 121 3.09 -10.72 -15.94
C ARG A 121 1.81 -11.09 -15.19
N LEU A 122 1.57 -10.49 -14.03
CA LEU A 122 0.36 -10.72 -13.22
C LEU A 122 -0.91 -10.33 -13.98
N ALA A 123 -0.91 -9.16 -14.64
CA ALA A 123 -2.03 -8.70 -15.46
C ALA A 123 -2.33 -9.66 -16.62
N ARG A 124 -1.30 -10.08 -17.38
CA ARG A 124 -1.46 -11.00 -18.52
C ARG A 124 -1.96 -12.37 -18.09
N ALA A 125 -1.48 -12.88 -16.95
CA ALA A 125 -1.96 -14.14 -16.39
C ALA A 125 -3.47 -14.11 -16.08
N ARG A 126 -4.02 -12.93 -15.79
CA ARG A 126 -5.46 -12.69 -15.60
C ARG A 126 -6.21 -12.26 -16.87
N GLY A 127 -5.56 -12.22 -18.02
CA GLY A 127 -6.18 -11.80 -19.28
C GLY A 127 -6.52 -10.31 -19.33
N MET A 128 -5.92 -9.48 -18.48
CA MET A 128 -6.11 -8.02 -18.51
C MET A 128 -5.39 -7.40 -19.70
N VAL A 129 -5.96 -6.31 -20.22
CA VAL A 129 -5.26 -5.45 -21.19
C VAL A 129 -4.22 -4.62 -20.44
N VAL A 130 -2.94 -4.85 -20.77
CA VAL A 130 -1.81 -4.11 -20.18
C VAL A 130 -1.53 -2.85 -21.01
N LEU A 131 -1.46 -1.72 -20.33
CA LEU A 131 -1.13 -0.42 -20.88
C LEU A 131 0.14 0.10 -20.19
N PRO A 132 1.30 0.06 -20.87
CA PRO A 132 2.56 0.52 -20.28
C PRO A 132 2.55 2.04 -20.11
N CYS A 133 3.11 2.50 -18.99
CA CYS A 133 3.27 3.89 -18.62
C CYS A 133 4.78 4.22 -18.52
N GLU A 134 5.26 5.08 -19.41
CA GLU A 134 6.70 5.40 -19.56
C GLU A 134 7.19 6.43 -18.52
N TRP A 135 6.94 6.18 -17.25
CA TRP A 135 7.46 6.94 -16.12
C TRP A 135 7.37 6.11 -14.83
N VAL A 136 8.17 6.48 -13.84
CA VAL A 136 8.23 5.76 -12.56
C VAL A 136 7.09 6.19 -11.66
N LEU A 137 6.33 5.24 -11.14
CA LEU A 137 5.26 5.48 -10.17
C LEU A 137 4.97 4.19 -9.40
N GLU A 138 5.03 4.27 -8.08
CA GLU A 138 4.59 3.20 -7.18
C GLU A 138 3.13 3.41 -6.74
N GLY A 139 2.36 2.34 -6.59
CA GLY A 139 0.98 2.44 -6.13
C GLY A 139 0.86 2.99 -4.70
N GLY A 140 1.82 2.72 -3.82
CA GLY A 140 1.84 3.25 -2.44
C GLY A 140 2.15 4.75 -2.36
N ALA A 141 2.70 5.32 -3.44
CA ALA A 141 2.97 6.75 -3.54
C ALA A 141 1.72 7.59 -3.83
N ILE A 142 0.56 6.96 -4.10
CA ILE A 142 -0.70 7.64 -4.35
C ILE A 142 -1.88 6.97 -3.62
N ASP A 143 -2.92 7.73 -3.31
CA ASP A 143 -4.20 7.18 -2.84
C ASP A 143 -5.37 8.00 -3.42
N GLY A 144 -6.36 7.32 -3.99
CA GLY A 144 -7.43 7.95 -4.80
C GLY A 144 -8.81 7.78 -4.20
N ASP A 145 -9.66 8.82 -4.29
CA ASP A 145 -10.99 8.80 -3.68
C ASP A 145 -12.13 8.31 -4.61
N GLY A 146 -11.78 7.93 -5.85
CA GLY A 146 -12.72 7.49 -6.89
C GLY A 146 -13.47 8.61 -7.63
N THR A 147 -13.32 9.87 -7.24
CA THR A 147 -13.98 11.03 -7.88
C THR A 147 -13.07 11.80 -8.84
N GLY A 148 -11.82 11.34 -8.98
CA GLY A 148 -10.76 12.02 -9.74
C GLY A 148 -9.83 12.87 -8.87
N LEU A 149 -9.99 12.84 -7.54
CA LEU A 149 -9.03 13.38 -6.58
C LEU A 149 -8.04 12.27 -6.15
N VAL A 150 -6.76 12.62 -6.16
CA VAL A 150 -5.66 11.78 -5.64
C VAL A 150 -4.85 12.56 -4.63
N VAL A 151 -4.36 11.89 -3.59
CA VAL A 151 -3.40 12.42 -2.62
C VAL A 151 -2.04 11.77 -2.84
N THR A 152 -0.97 12.54 -2.62
CA THR A 152 0.42 12.13 -2.74
C THR A 152 1.29 13.02 -1.84
N THR A 153 2.56 12.67 -1.65
CA THR A 153 3.57 13.53 -1.03
C THR A 153 4.45 14.24 -2.07
N GLU A 154 4.92 15.44 -1.74
CA GLU A 154 5.95 16.13 -2.52
C GLU A 154 7.29 15.41 -2.40
N GLN A 155 7.60 14.86 -1.22
CA GLN A 155 8.86 14.16 -0.94
C GLN A 155 9.08 12.95 -1.86
N CYS A 156 8.04 12.20 -2.21
CA CYS A 156 8.15 11.03 -3.07
C CYS A 156 8.11 11.39 -4.57
N LEU A 157 6.99 11.91 -5.07
CA LEU A 157 6.79 12.08 -6.52
C LEU A 157 7.66 13.17 -7.16
N LEU A 158 8.18 14.12 -6.36
CA LEU A 158 9.11 15.15 -6.84
C LEU A 158 10.56 14.83 -6.48
N ASN A 159 10.83 13.64 -5.91
CA ASN A 159 12.18 13.20 -5.67
C ASN A 159 12.92 13.04 -7.01
N PRO A 160 14.12 13.64 -7.17
CA PRO A 160 14.93 13.47 -8.38
C PRO A 160 15.29 12.02 -8.70
N ASN A 161 15.23 11.10 -7.73
CA ASN A 161 15.50 9.67 -7.94
C ASN A 161 14.32 8.91 -8.61
N ARG A 162 13.14 9.53 -8.73
CA ARG A 162 12.01 9.00 -9.50
C ARG A 162 12.09 9.52 -10.93
N ASN A 163 11.59 10.72 -11.14
CA ASN A 163 11.39 11.29 -12.46
C ASN A 163 12.10 12.65 -12.60
N PRO A 164 13.45 12.70 -12.70
CA PRO A 164 14.22 13.95 -12.62
C PRO A 164 13.90 14.98 -13.71
N ALA A 165 13.29 14.55 -14.81
CA ALA A 165 12.89 15.41 -15.91
C ALA A 165 11.45 15.96 -15.79
N LEU A 166 10.65 15.45 -14.84
CA LEU A 166 9.25 15.87 -14.68
C LEU A 166 9.13 17.01 -13.67
N THR A 167 8.47 18.09 -14.07
CA THR A 167 8.00 19.12 -13.13
C THR A 167 6.75 18.64 -12.40
N LYS A 168 6.38 19.32 -11.32
CA LYS A 168 5.12 19.06 -10.58
C LYS A 168 3.91 19.05 -11.50
N GLU A 169 3.78 20.02 -12.39
CA GLU A 169 2.67 20.10 -13.36
C GLU A 169 2.75 18.98 -14.41
N ALA A 170 3.95 18.49 -14.74
CA ALA A 170 4.12 17.36 -15.64
C ALA A 170 3.66 16.05 -14.99
N VAL A 171 3.94 15.87 -13.69
CA VAL A 171 3.41 14.74 -12.90
C VAL A 171 1.89 14.80 -12.85
N GLU A 172 1.29 15.97 -12.57
CA GLU A 172 -0.18 16.14 -12.58
C GLU A 172 -0.79 15.78 -13.94
N ARG A 173 -0.17 16.20 -15.06
CA ARG A 173 -0.64 15.82 -16.41
C ARG A 173 -0.53 14.32 -16.67
N ARG A 174 0.50 13.64 -16.17
CA ARG A 174 0.67 12.19 -16.29
C ARG A 174 -0.39 11.44 -15.48
N LEU A 175 -0.60 11.83 -14.22
CA LEU A 175 -1.67 11.29 -13.36
C LEU A 175 -3.05 11.45 -14.03
N ALA A 176 -3.32 12.59 -14.65
CA ALA A 176 -4.56 12.80 -15.39
C ALA A 176 -4.67 11.94 -16.65
N ALA A 177 -3.60 11.82 -17.44
CA ALA A 177 -3.61 11.08 -18.69
C ALA A 177 -3.72 9.56 -18.47
N ASP A 178 -2.92 9.03 -17.55
CA ASP A 178 -2.72 7.59 -17.34
C ASP A 178 -3.73 7.02 -16.33
N LEU A 179 -4.13 7.80 -15.32
CA LEU A 179 -5.03 7.37 -14.24
C LEU A 179 -6.29 8.22 -14.10
N GLY A 180 -6.53 9.22 -14.94
CA GLY A 180 -7.77 10.01 -14.87
C GLY A 180 -7.89 10.90 -13.61
N TYR A 181 -6.83 11.09 -12.84
CA TYR A 181 -6.85 11.99 -11.69
C TYR A 181 -6.71 13.44 -12.15
N THR A 182 -7.74 14.25 -11.92
CA THR A 182 -7.82 15.65 -12.39
C THR A 182 -7.57 16.67 -11.29
N ARG A 183 -7.55 16.23 -10.03
CA ARG A 183 -7.20 17.03 -8.86
C ARG A 183 -6.15 16.28 -8.06
N VAL A 184 -5.07 16.97 -7.70
CA VAL A 184 -3.98 16.39 -6.90
C VAL A 184 -3.85 17.17 -5.59
N LEU A 185 -3.97 16.46 -4.48
CA LEU A 185 -3.62 16.95 -3.15
C LEU A 185 -2.16 16.59 -2.87
N TRP A 186 -1.31 17.61 -2.84
CA TRP A 186 0.10 17.49 -2.49
C TRP A 186 0.31 17.72 -0.99
N LEU A 187 0.59 16.64 -0.27
CA LEU A 187 1.13 16.70 1.09
C LEU A 187 2.64 16.99 1.05
N GLY A 188 3.24 17.34 2.19
CA GLY A 188 4.66 17.64 2.29
C GLY A 188 5.51 16.37 2.35
N ASP A 189 6.17 16.17 3.49
CA ASP A 189 7.01 15.02 3.78
C ASP A 189 6.18 13.80 4.23
N GLY A 190 6.73 12.60 4.05
CA GLY A 190 6.28 11.36 4.65
C GLY A 190 6.96 11.07 5.99
N LEU A 191 6.90 9.81 6.45
CA LEU A 191 7.39 9.45 7.78
C LEU A 191 8.92 9.42 7.86
N LEU A 192 9.45 9.66 9.06
CA LEU A 192 10.87 9.47 9.37
C LEU A 192 11.29 8.03 9.10
N ASN A 193 12.47 7.88 8.47
CA ASN A 193 13.08 6.59 8.11
C ASN A 193 12.23 5.73 7.15
N ASP A 194 11.26 6.32 6.47
CA ASP A 194 10.56 5.67 5.36
C ASP A 194 11.49 5.58 4.14
N HIS A 195 11.92 4.35 3.84
CA HIS A 195 12.84 4.04 2.75
C HIS A 195 12.25 4.33 1.36
N THR A 196 10.93 4.55 1.25
CA THR A 196 10.25 4.85 -0.01
C THR A 196 10.34 6.33 -0.41
N ASP A 197 11.02 7.17 0.39
CA ASP A 197 11.02 8.64 0.26
C ASP A 197 9.64 9.26 0.58
N GLY A 198 8.89 8.63 1.48
CA GLY A 198 7.66 9.20 2.04
C GLY A 198 6.42 8.84 1.24
N HIS A 199 6.16 7.54 1.05
CA HIS A 199 4.91 7.08 0.45
C HIS A 199 3.70 7.61 1.23
N VAL A 200 2.63 7.94 0.49
CA VAL A 200 1.43 8.49 1.11
C VAL A 200 0.67 7.42 1.88
N ASP A 201 0.79 6.14 1.53
CA ASP A 201 0.04 5.07 2.20
C ASP A 201 0.45 4.81 3.65
N ASN A 202 1.64 5.27 4.06
CA ASN A 202 2.05 5.34 5.46
C ASN A 202 1.56 6.60 6.18
N LEU A 203 1.09 7.61 5.45
CA LEU A 203 0.72 8.92 6.00
C LEU A 203 -0.77 9.20 5.92
N ALA A 204 -1.45 8.93 4.81
CA ALA A 204 -2.81 9.38 4.55
C ALA A 204 -3.56 8.40 3.63
N ARG A 205 -4.83 8.13 3.92
CA ARG A 205 -5.67 7.23 3.11
C ARG A 205 -7.08 7.77 2.99
N PHE A 206 -7.66 7.76 1.80
CA PHE A 206 -9.07 8.09 1.62
C PHE A 206 -9.94 6.99 2.23
N VAL A 207 -10.97 7.40 2.96
CA VAL A 207 -11.94 6.53 3.65
C VAL A 207 -13.37 6.90 3.25
N GLY A 208 -13.48 7.47 2.05
CA GLY A 208 -14.69 8.03 1.46
C GLY A 208 -14.34 9.16 0.49
N PRO A 209 -15.27 9.55 -0.40
CA PRO A 209 -15.08 10.69 -1.29
C PRO A 209 -14.73 11.97 -0.52
N ASN A 210 -13.63 12.63 -0.89
CA ASN A 210 -13.14 13.85 -0.27
C ASN A 210 -12.95 13.75 1.28
N ARG A 211 -12.72 12.54 1.80
CA ARG A 211 -12.55 12.27 3.24
C ARG A 211 -11.27 11.46 3.48
N LEU A 212 -10.27 12.13 4.07
CA LEU A 212 -8.91 11.63 4.22
C LEU A 212 -8.60 11.33 5.68
N ALA A 213 -8.23 10.09 5.97
CA ALA A 213 -7.70 9.70 7.27
C ALA A 213 -6.21 10.05 7.37
N LEU A 214 -5.81 10.65 8.49
CA LEU A 214 -4.44 11.07 8.80
C LEU A 214 -4.10 10.74 10.26
N PRO A 215 -2.85 10.36 10.58
CA PRO A 215 -2.44 10.18 11.96
C PRO A 215 -2.48 11.47 12.76
N VAL A 216 -2.72 11.34 14.06
CA VAL A 216 -2.41 12.36 15.07
C VAL A 216 -1.35 11.80 16.01
N GLY A 217 -0.30 12.57 16.24
CA GLY A 217 0.87 12.12 16.99
C GLY A 217 0.53 11.78 18.44
N ALA A 218 1.08 10.68 18.92
CA ALA A 218 1.13 10.38 20.35
C ALA A 218 2.11 11.32 21.09
N GLU A 219 2.22 11.17 22.41
CA GLU A 219 3.26 11.87 23.16
C GLU A 219 4.65 11.45 22.66
N ASN A 220 5.54 12.43 22.39
CA ASN A 220 6.88 12.22 21.84
C ASN A 220 6.94 11.47 20.51
N ASP A 221 5.86 11.52 19.72
CA ASP A 221 5.81 10.91 18.40
C ASP A 221 6.86 11.55 17.46
N PRO A 222 7.71 10.78 16.76
CA PRO A 222 8.74 11.32 15.89
C PRO A 222 8.17 12.11 14.70
N ASN A 223 6.95 11.82 14.28
CA ASN A 223 6.33 12.33 13.05
C ASN A 223 5.27 13.40 13.31
N TRP A 224 5.13 13.91 14.55
CA TRP A 224 4.06 14.87 14.91
C TRP A 224 3.97 16.10 14.00
N ARG A 225 5.11 16.61 13.50
CA ARG A 225 5.15 17.76 12.58
C ARG A 225 4.62 17.42 11.19
N VAL A 226 5.00 16.24 10.69
CA VAL A 226 4.55 15.71 9.40
C VAL A 226 3.03 15.59 9.41
N TYR A 227 2.47 15.01 10.46
CA TYR A 227 1.02 14.87 10.63
C TYR A 227 0.28 16.21 10.65
N GLN A 228 0.79 17.20 11.39
CA GLN A 228 0.17 18.54 11.45
C GLN A 228 0.22 19.27 10.10
N ASP A 229 1.35 19.21 9.39
CA ASP A 229 1.49 19.82 8.06
C ASP A 229 0.55 19.16 7.05
N ALA A 230 0.53 17.83 7.00
CA ALA A 230 -0.36 17.06 6.12
C ALA A 230 -1.84 17.41 6.36
N ALA A 231 -2.28 17.46 7.62
CA ALA A 231 -3.63 17.81 7.98
C ALA A 231 -3.98 19.27 7.63
N ALA A 232 -3.04 20.21 7.80
CA ALA A 232 -3.23 21.60 7.41
C ALA A 232 -3.40 21.75 5.89
N ARG A 233 -2.56 21.06 5.10
CA ARG A 233 -2.63 21.06 3.62
C ARG A 233 -3.92 20.44 3.10
N ALA A 234 -4.32 19.30 3.65
CA ALA A 234 -5.58 18.63 3.28
C ALA A 234 -6.80 19.54 3.56
N ARG A 235 -6.87 20.16 4.75
CA ARG A 235 -7.93 21.11 5.10
C ARG A 235 -7.93 22.35 4.20
N ALA A 236 -6.74 22.88 3.87
CA ALA A 236 -6.61 24.02 2.96
C ALA A 236 -7.07 23.70 1.53
N ALA A 237 -6.95 22.44 1.11
CA ALA A 237 -7.47 21.94 -0.17
C ALA A 237 -8.98 21.60 -0.13
N GLY A 238 -9.66 21.80 0.99
CA GLY A 238 -11.09 21.53 1.16
C GLY A 238 -11.42 20.05 1.36
N VAL A 239 -10.45 19.22 1.76
CA VAL A 239 -10.64 17.80 2.06
C VAL A 239 -11.03 17.65 3.54
N GLU A 240 -12.03 16.81 3.82
CA GLU A 240 -12.39 16.46 5.20
C GLU A 240 -11.27 15.61 5.80
N VAL A 241 -10.74 16.01 6.95
CA VAL A 241 -9.71 15.25 7.66
C VAL A 241 -10.33 14.51 8.84
N VAL A 242 -10.09 13.21 8.90
CA VAL A 242 -10.38 12.37 10.07
C VAL A 242 -9.09 11.87 10.68
N GLU A 243 -9.00 11.94 12.01
CA GLU A 243 -7.74 11.69 12.72
C GLU A 243 -7.71 10.27 13.29
N ILE A 244 -6.57 9.59 13.15
CA ILE A 244 -6.30 8.25 13.68
C ILE A 244 -5.12 8.36 14.66
N PRO A 245 -5.19 7.81 15.88
CA PRO A 245 -4.03 7.80 16.77
C PRO A 245 -2.84 7.13 16.08
N SER A 246 -1.67 7.78 16.08
CA SER A 246 -0.43 7.17 15.63
C SER A 246 -0.01 6.03 16.58
N PRO A 247 0.72 5.00 16.11
CA PRO A 247 1.34 4.01 16.99
C PRO A 247 2.39 4.63 17.94
N GLY A 248 2.80 5.88 17.70
CA GLY A 248 3.81 6.57 18.48
C GLY A 248 5.23 6.17 18.06
N ARG A 249 6.17 6.24 19.01
CA ARG A 249 7.57 5.87 18.76
C ARG A 249 7.74 4.36 18.85
N VAL A 250 7.81 3.70 17.70
CA VAL A 250 8.19 2.28 17.56
C VAL A 250 9.67 2.18 17.25
N LEU A 251 10.37 1.26 17.93
CA LEU A 251 11.81 1.06 17.79
C LEU A 251 12.15 -0.36 17.33
N ARG A 252 13.18 -0.45 16.50
CA ARG A 252 13.89 -1.70 16.20
C ARG A 252 15.38 -1.40 16.21
N ASP A 253 16.16 -2.20 16.93
CA ASP A 253 17.61 -2.01 17.08
C ASP A 253 18.01 -0.56 17.45
N GLU A 254 17.23 0.06 18.32
CA GLU A 254 17.34 1.46 18.78
C GLU A 254 16.93 2.56 17.76
N ASP A 255 16.70 2.19 16.51
CA ASP A 255 16.24 3.09 15.45
C ASP A 255 14.71 3.20 15.40
N VAL A 256 14.22 4.38 15.04
CA VAL A 256 12.80 4.60 14.77
C VAL A 256 12.45 3.97 13.43
N VAL A 257 11.41 3.14 13.41
CA VAL A 257 10.88 2.53 12.19
C VAL A 257 9.61 3.26 11.72
N PRO A 258 9.29 3.27 10.41
CA PRO A 258 8.13 3.95 9.85
C PRO A 258 6.81 3.18 10.12
N ALA A 259 6.59 2.75 11.36
CA ALA A 259 5.37 2.06 11.77
C ALA A 259 4.15 2.98 11.63
N SER A 260 3.14 2.53 10.91
CA SER A 260 1.91 3.30 10.68
C SER A 260 0.69 2.40 10.62
N TYR A 261 -0.39 2.80 11.30
CA TYR A 261 -1.70 2.16 11.13
C TYR A 261 -2.33 2.49 9.78
N MET A 262 -1.89 3.55 9.10
CA MET A 262 -2.40 3.97 7.79
C MET A 262 -2.12 2.97 6.68
N ASN A 263 -1.11 2.10 6.88
CA ASN A 263 -0.78 1.02 5.97
C ASN A 263 -1.77 -0.16 6.08
N PHE A 264 -3.04 0.13 6.43
CA PHE A 264 -4.15 -0.81 6.46
C PHE A 264 -4.62 -1.16 5.05
N TYR A 265 -5.22 -2.33 4.88
CA TYR A 265 -5.87 -2.71 3.62
C TYR A 265 -7.39 -2.74 3.78
N VAL A 266 -8.12 -2.10 2.86
CA VAL A 266 -9.59 -2.16 2.83
C VAL A 266 -10.03 -3.27 1.87
N GLY A 267 -10.46 -4.42 2.40
CA GLY A 267 -11.06 -5.50 1.61
C GLY A 267 -12.59 -5.43 1.56
N ASN A 268 -13.22 -6.41 0.91
CA ASN A 268 -14.69 -6.50 0.81
C ASN A 268 -15.34 -6.73 2.17
N ALA A 269 -14.85 -7.72 2.92
CA ALA A 269 -15.45 -8.15 4.17
C ALA A 269 -14.74 -7.57 5.41
N ALA A 270 -13.47 -7.22 5.28
CA ALA A 270 -12.63 -6.81 6.39
C ALA A 270 -11.74 -5.62 6.04
N VAL A 271 -11.39 -4.82 7.05
CA VAL A 271 -10.28 -3.86 6.99
C VAL A 271 -9.19 -4.38 7.93
N VAL A 272 -8.00 -4.61 7.39
CA VAL A 272 -6.89 -5.19 8.15
C VAL A 272 -5.89 -4.11 8.49
N VAL A 273 -5.76 -3.82 9.79
CA VAL A 273 -4.91 -2.76 10.32
C VAL A 273 -3.65 -3.38 10.92
N PRO A 274 -2.45 -2.94 10.52
CA PRO A 274 -1.22 -3.40 11.18
C PRO A 274 -1.15 -2.86 12.60
N VAL A 275 -0.67 -3.65 13.55
CA VAL A 275 -0.46 -3.25 14.94
C VAL A 275 0.93 -3.59 15.42
N TYR A 276 1.49 -2.80 16.35
CA TYR A 276 2.93 -2.75 16.64
C TYR A 276 3.28 -3.08 18.11
N GLY A 277 2.32 -3.56 18.90
CA GLY A 277 2.49 -3.89 20.32
C GLY A 277 2.51 -2.66 21.21
N THR A 278 2.00 -1.53 20.71
CA THR A 278 2.04 -0.24 21.43
C THR A 278 0.76 -0.02 22.23
N PRO A 279 0.78 0.86 23.25
CA PRO A 279 -0.44 1.23 23.98
C PRO A 279 -1.54 1.85 23.10
N GLN A 280 -1.21 2.28 21.88
CA GLN A 280 -2.13 2.92 20.94
C GLN A 280 -2.86 1.92 20.03
N ASP A 281 -2.46 0.63 20.00
CA ASP A 281 -2.98 -0.35 19.04
C ASP A 281 -4.51 -0.48 19.10
N GLU A 282 -5.07 -0.64 20.31
CA GLU A 282 -6.52 -0.78 20.48
C GLU A 282 -7.25 0.49 20.01
N ALA A 283 -6.71 1.67 20.32
CA ALA A 283 -7.29 2.95 19.94
C ALA A 283 -7.20 3.21 18.43
N GLY A 284 -6.07 2.84 17.80
CA GLY A 284 -5.87 2.93 16.36
C GLY A 284 -6.85 2.05 15.60
N VAL A 285 -6.96 0.77 15.99
CA VAL A 285 -7.92 -0.17 15.40
C VAL A 285 -9.37 0.30 15.62
N ALA A 286 -9.71 0.79 16.81
CA ALA A 286 -11.05 1.31 17.09
C ALA A 286 -11.39 2.55 16.25
N ALA A 287 -10.42 3.44 16.02
CA ALA A 287 -10.60 4.61 15.19
C ALA A 287 -10.85 4.23 13.73
N VAL A 288 -10.09 3.29 13.17
CA VAL A 288 -10.34 2.75 11.82
C VAL A 288 -11.70 2.04 11.76
N ARG A 289 -12.08 1.28 12.79
CA ARG A 289 -13.40 0.62 12.89
C ARG A 289 -14.56 1.60 12.76
N ALA A 290 -14.44 2.78 13.37
CA ALA A 290 -15.46 3.82 13.27
C ALA A 290 -15.65 4.37 11.84
N LEU A 291 -14.67 4.20 10.96
CA LEU A 291 -14.72 4.64 9.56
C LEU A 291 -15.40 3.62 8.63
N PHE A 292 -15.41 2.34 9.02
CA PHE A 292 -15.92 1.23 8.20
C PHE A 292 -16.95 0.39 8.96
N PRO A 293 -18.15 0.92 9.25
CA PRO A 293 -19.15 0.24 10.07
C PRO A 293 -19.69 -1.06 9.44
N ASP A 294 -19.60 -1.19 8.12
CA ASP A 294 -20.10 -2.35 7.37
C ASP A 294 -19.06 -3.44 7.16
N ARG A 295 -17.86 -3.29 7.74
CA ARG A 295 -16.73 -4.23 7.61
C ARG A 295 -16.21 -4.64 8.98
N GLU A 296 -15.67 -5.85 9.04
CA GLU A 296 -14.93 -6.30 10.22
C GLU A 296 -13.54 -5.66 10.25
N VAL A 297 -13.24 -4.86 11.28
CA VAL A 297 -11.91 -4.24 11.40
C VAL A 297 -11.05 -5.02 12.38
N ILE A 298 -9.97 -5.60 11.84
CA ILE A 298 -9.09 -6.56 12.49
C ILE A 298 -7.69 -5.96 12.61
N GLY A 299 -7.16 -5.89 13.83
CA GLY A 299 -5.75 -5.56 14.07
C GLY A 299 -4.90 -6.81 14.01
N LEU A 300 -3.85 -6.84 13.20
CA LEU A 300 -2.88 -7.94 13.11
C LEU A 300 -1.45 -7.44 13.30
N ARG A 301 -0.62 -8.23 13.99
CA ARG A 301 0.80 -7.92 14.16
C ARG A 301 1.49 -7.93 12.78
N ALA A 302 2.38 -6.96 12.57
CA ALA A 302 3.13 -6.79 11.33
C ALA A 302 4.61 -6.48 11.62
N ASP A 303 5.17 -7.09 12.67
CA ASP A 303 6.52 -6.76 13.12
C ASP A 303 7.58 -7.26 12.13
N ALA A 304 7.38 -8.47 11.61
CA ALA A 304 8.29 -9.08 10.66
C ALA A 304 8.14 -8.45 9.29
N ILE A 305 6.92 -8.16 8.82
CA ILE A 305 6.74 -7.45 7.54
C ILE A 305 7.35 -6.03 7.59
N LEU A 306 7.25 -5.34 8.73
CA LEU A 306 7.82 -3.99 8.90
C LEU A 306 9.33 -3.92 8.70
N THR A 307 10.05 -5.04 8.77
CA THR A 307 11.52 -5.07 8.60
C THR A 307 11.94 -4.78 7.18
N GLY A 308 11.13 -5.18 6.21
CA GLY A 308 11.30 -4.79 4.82
C GLY A 308 10.69 -3.41 4.51
N GLY A 309 10.14 -2.73 5.53
CA GLY A 309 9.87 -1.28 5.50
C GLY A 309 8.43 -0.86 5.16
N GLY A 310 7.49 -1.80 5.09
CA GLY A 310 6.06 -1.53 4.85
C GLY A 310 5.15 -2.46 5.64
N SER A 311 3.87 -2.56 5.27
CA SER A 311 2.92 -3.47 5.92
C SER A 311 1.84 -3.99 4.95
N PHE A 312 0.64 -4.32 5.45
CA PHE A 312 -0.42 -4.98 4.68
C PHE A 312 -0.81 -4.25 3.39
N HIS A 313 -0.85 -2.92 3.40
CA HIS A 313 -1.14 -2.15 2.19
C HIS A 313 -0.01 -2.27 1.16
N CYS A 314 1.26 -2.18 1.58
CA CYS A 314 2.40 -2.24 0.67
C CYS A 314 2.58 -3.63 0.01
N ILE A 315 2.15 -4.71 0.66
CA ILE A 315 2.27 -6.06 0.11
C ILE A 315 1.08 -6.47 -0.75
N SER A 316 0.08 -5.61 -0.92
CA SER A 316 -1.18 -5.96 -1.59
C SER A 316 -1.58 -5.02 -2.72
N GLN A 317 -2.23 -5.57 -3.73
CA GLN A 317 -2.80 -4.82 -4.84
C GLN A 317 -4.19 -5.37 -5.17
N GLN A 318 -5.22 -4.54 -4.97
CA GLN A 318 -6.61 -4.88 -5.25
C GLN A 318 -6.89 -4.97 -6.75
N ILE A 319 -7.83 -5.85 -7.09
CA ILE A 319 -8.44 -5.95 -8.41
C ILE A 319 -9.92 -5.64 -8.25
N PRO A 320 -10.37 -4.46 -8.69
CA PRO A 320 -11.77 -4.08 -8.60
C PRO A 320 -12.69 -5.01 -9.42
N ALA A 321 -13.95 -5.14 -8.99
CA ALA A 321 -14.99 -5.97 -9.61
C ALA A 321 -15.71 -5.28 -10.79
#